data_AF-A0AB38J6F5-F1
#
_entry.id   AF-A0AB38J6F5-F1
#
_cell.length_a   1.000
_cell.length_b   1.000
_cell.length_c   1.000
_cell.angle_alpha   90.00
_cell.angle_beta   90.00
_cell.angle_gamma   90.00
#
_symmetry.space_group_name_H-M   'P 1'
#
loop_
_entity.id
_entity.type
_entity.pdbx_description
1 polymer ?
#
loop_
_entity_poly.entity_id
_entity_poly.type
_entity_poly.pdbx_seq_one_letter_code
_entity_poly.pdbx_strand_id
1 'polypeptide(L)'
;MRDLLAQAAEVPDDFARVRGEFEALNASLRAKIVESGASQATVVDEVFRGIDHISDSDAGRSFAAFSQLVLDPALGAAFEADVRRILDRSFASALSSAERRSLRSFLTTLKGRSAEIHDVITLFARALRRYVQSQDYQQDRVMRSLLRTAQHAGITAAPHTRPWSSVGLSLDLSAVSMTSVGSIDLHDPAELDATAEIHENPAAVADLAHLRALARETEIDFDELIRNTNDLLAARGSCTVAEVLHVHPATQGVGSVVGLLALAAEQGTVDDELEVLSWRGTDEIPRTAVVAAHRFIGTVS
;
A
#
# COMPACT_ATOMS: atom_id res chain seq x y z
N MET A 1 22.19 43.92 -2.54
CA MET A 1 20.91 43.77 -3.30
C MET A 1 21.00 42.68 -4.35
N ARG A 2 21.97 42.72 -5.26
CA ARG A 2 22.28 41.57 -6.14
C ARG A 2 22.60 40.30 -5.33
N ASP A 3 23.27 40.46 -4.20
CA ASP A 3 23.56 39.38 -3.26
C ASP A 3 22.29 38.76 -2.62
N LEU A 4 21.35 39.60 -2.16
CA LEU A 4 20.04 39.16 -1.67
C LEU A 4 19.19 38.48 -2.76
N LEU A 5 19.31 38.94 -4.01
CA LEU A 5 18.64 38.31 -5.16
C LEU A 5 19.28 36.97 -5.53
N ALA A 6 20.60 36.83 -5.34
CA ALA A 6 21.30 35.57 -5.53
C ALA A 6 20.92 34.56 -4.43
N GLN A 7 20.95 34.96 -3.16
CA GLN A 7 20.47 34.14 -2.04
C GLN A 7 19.01 33.74 -2.20
N ALA A 8 18.15 34.66 -2.64
CA ALA A 8 16.75 34.37 -2.94
C ALA A 8 16.60 33.34 -4.08
N ALA A 9 17.52 33.35 -5.06
CA ALA A 9 17.53 32.39 -6.16
C ALA A 9 18.09 31.01 -5.77
N GLU A 10 18.82 30.89 -4.65
CA GLU A 10 19.36 29.63 -4.12
C GLU A 10 18.34 28.83 -3.31
N VAL A 11 17.32 29.48 -2.74
CA VAL A 11 16.26 28.84 -1.94
C VAL A 11 15.58 27.66 -2.65
N PRO A 12 15.22 27.73 -3.94
CA PRO A 12 14.68 26.59 -4.69
C PRO A 12 15.64 25.41 -4.80
N ASP A 13 16.94 25.67 -4.92
CA ASP A 13 17.97 24.62 -5.02
C ASP A 13 18.18 23.95 -3.65
N ASP A 14 18.09 24.71 -2.56
CA ASP A 14 18.10 24.16 -1.19
C ASP A 14 16.89 23.24 -0.95
N PHE A 15 15.72 23.57 -1.49
CA PHE A 15 14.55 22.70 -1.42
C PHE A 15 14.73 21.39 -2.21
N ALA A 16 15.29 21.48 -3.42
CA ALA A 16 15.60 20.29 -4.21
C ALA A 16 16.62 19.39 -3.49
N ARG A 17 17.57 19.99 -2.76
CA ARG A 17 18.55 19.28 -1.92
C ARG A 17 17.90 18.57 -0.74
N VAL A 18 17.07 19.25 0.04
CA VAL A 18 16.31 18.64 1.15
C VAL A 18 15.45 17.48 0.66
N ARG A 19 14.77 17.63 -0.49
CA ARG A 19 14.00 16.54 -1.10
C ARG A 19 14.87 15.33 -1.42
N GLY A 20 16.01 15.54 -2.06
CA GLY A 20 16.95 14.45 -2.37
C GLY A 20 17.48 13.76 -1.11
N GLU A 21 17.73 14.51 -0.04
CA GLU A 21 18.14 13.98 1.27
C GLU A 21 17.04 13.11 1.90
N PHE A 22 15.77 13.52 1.82
CA PHE A 22 14.63 12.70 2.30
C PHE A 22 14.42 11.43 1.46
N GLU A 23 14.57 11.51 0.14
CA GLU A 23 14.48 10.33 -0.74
C GLU A 23 15.62 9.34 -0.47
N ALA A 24 16.84 9.83 -0.29
CA ALA A 24 18.00 9.01 0.07
C ALA A 24 17.84 8.39 1.46
N LEU A 25 17.31 9.15 2.44
CA LEU A 25 17.01 8.63 3.77
C LEU A 25 15.97 7.51 3.67
N ASN A 26 14.88 7.70 2.92
CA ASN A 26 13.85 6.68 2.73
C ASN A 26 14.41 5.40 2.08
N ALA A 27 15.28 5.54 1.08
CA ALA A 27 15.94 4.40 0.43
C ALA A 27 16.90 3.65 1.38
N SER A 28 17.72 4.40 2.12
CA SER A 28 18.64 3.86 3.14
C SER A 28 17.90 3.15 4.26
N LEU A 29 16.78 3.72 4.70
CA LEU A 29 15.92 3.19 5.75
C LEU A 29 15.31 1.86 5.28
N ARG A 30 14.74 1.79 4.07
CA ARG A 30 14.27 0.53 3.47
C ARG A 30 15.38 -0.52 3.37
N ALA A 31 16.57 -0.14 2.94
CA ALA A 31 17.69 -1.07 2.82
C ALA A 31 18.11 -1.64 4.18
N LYS A 32 18.23 -0.79 5.21
CA LYS A 32 18.61 -1.21 6.57
C LYS A 32 17.54 -2.01 7.29
N ILE A 33 16.26 -1.71 7.06
CA ILE A 33 15.12 -2.53 7.54
C ILE A 33 15.22 -3.96 7.02
N VAL A 34 15.58 -4.06 5.75
CA VAL A 34 15.73 -5.33 5.05
C VAL A 34 16.97 -6.09 5.54
N GLU A 35 18.04 -5.37 5.86
CA GLU A 35 19.35 -5.93 6.20
C GLU A 35 19.49 -6.25 7.69
N SER A 36 18.79 -5.54 8.56
CA SER A 36 18.86 -5.72 10.01
C SER A 36 17.74 -6.64 10.52
N GLY A 37 18.11 -7.70 11.24
CA GLY A 37 17.18 -8.43 12.11
C GLY A 37 16.79 -7.64 13.36
N ALA A 38 16.85 -6.31 13.32
CA ALA A 38 16.72 -5.45 14.48
C ALA A 38 15.26 -5.28 14.92
N SER A 39 15.07 -5.03 16.22
CA SER A 39 13.75 -4.78 16.79
C SER A 39 13.09 -3.54 16.18
N GLN A 40 11.76 -3.52 16.12
CA GLN A 40 10.95 -2.38 15.66
C GLN A 40 11.39 -1.04 16.29
N ALA A 41 11.88 -1.06 17.54
CA ALA A 41 12.39 0.11 18.25
C ALA A 41 13.68 0.69 17.64
N THR A 42 14.59 -0.15 17.15
CA THR A 42 15.88 0.27 16.58
C THR A 42 15.71 0.97 15.25
N VAL A 43 14.82 0.44 14.39
CA VAL A 43 14.50 1.06 13.10
C VAL A 43 13.90 2.44 13.32
N VAL A 44 12.94 2.55 14.24
CA VAL A 44 12.25 3.81 14.56
C VAL A 44 13.23 4.86 15.11
N ASP A 45 14.14 4.48 16.02
CA ASP A 45 15.16 5.38 16.58
C ASP A 45 16.12 5.92 15.49
N GLU A 46 16.48 5.08 14.52
CA GLU A 46 17.35 5.48 13.41
C GLU A 46 16.64 6.38 12.39
N VAL A 47 15.33 6.21 12.19
CA VAL A 47 14.50 7.15 11.41
C VAL A 47 14.52 8.54 12.05
N PHE A 48 14.28 8.61 13.36
CA PHE A 48 14.26 9.89 14.07
C PHE A 48 15.63 10.59 14.02
N ARG A 49 16.73 9.85 14.21
CA ARG A 49 18.09 10.39 14.04
C ARG A 49 18.34 10.93 12.63
N GLY A 50 17.83 10.26 11.59
CA GLY A 50 17.95 10.73 10.21
C GLY A 50 17.15 12.02 9.96
N ILE A 51 15.94 12.11 10.53
CA ILE A 51 15.10 13.32 10.45
C ILE A 51 15.75 14.49 11.19
N ASP A 52 16.30 14.25 12.38
CA ASP A 52 17.00 15.27 13.17
C ASP A 52 18.22 15.79 12.40
N HIS A 53 19.00 14.90 11.77
CA HIS A 53 20.16 15.30 10.96
C HIS A 53 19.79 16.14 9.73
N ILE A 54 18.68 15.81 9.05
CA ILE A 54 18.19 16.63 7.91
C ILE A 54 17.67 17.97 8.42
N SER A 55 16.99 17.99 9.56
CA SER A 55 16.46 19.22 10.17
C SER A 55 17.58 20.16 10.64
N ASP A 56 18.69 19.61 11.12
CA ASP A 56 19.89 20.34 11.55
C ASP A 56 20.82 20.74 10.39
N SER A 57 20.52 20.37 9.14
CA SER A 57 21.29 20.83 7.99
C SER A 57 21.01 22.31 7.68
N ASP A 58 21.94 22.99 7.00
CA ASP A 58 21.73 24.38 6.56
C ASP A 58 20.50 24.50 5.65
N ALA A 59 20.28 23.51 4.78
CA ALA A 59 19.12 23.45 3.90
C ALA A 59 17.82 23.16 4.68
N GLY A 60 17.87 22.30 5.70
CA GLY A 60 16.75 21.99 6.59
C GLY A 60 16.32 23.18 7.47
N ARG A 61 17.27 23.92 8.04
CA ARG A 61 17.00 25.16 8.80
C ARG A 61 16.40 26.25 7.92
N SER A 62 16.95 26.47 6.72
CA SER A 62 16.41 27.42 5.74
C SER A 62 14.98 27.04 5.34
N PHE A 63 14.71 25.74 5.16
CA PHE A 63 13.38 25.23 4.89
C PHE A 63 12.42 25.45 6.07
N ALA A 64 12.81 25.15 7.31
CA ALA A 64 11.94 25.31 8.48
C ALA A 64 11.54 26.76 8.72
N ALA A 65 12.51 27.69 8.63
CA ALA A 65 12.25 29.13 8.74
C ALA A 65 11.32 29.63 7.62
N PHE A 66 11.48 29.12 6.40
CA PHE A 66 10.60 29.42 5.28
C PHE A 66 9.19 28.82 5.44
N SER A 67 9.08 27.58 5.91
CA SER A 67 7.81 26.92 6.14
C SER A 67 6.97 27.70 7.15
N GLN A 68 7.57 28.21 8.21
CA GLN A 68 6.92 29.14 9.15
C GLN A 68 6.44 30.42 8.45
N LEU A 69 7.24 31.02 7.57
CA LEU A 69 6.86 32.21 6.79
C LEU A 69 5.67 31.97 5.85
N VAL A 70 5.54 30.77 5.29
CA VAL A 70 4.44 30.41 4.36
C VAL A 70 3.17 29.99 5.09
N LEU A 71 3.31 29.21 6.16
CA LEU A 71 2.19 28.66 6.92
C LEU A 71 1.53 29.70 7.82
N ASP A 72 2.26 30.72 8.26
CA ASP A 72 1.72 31.82 9.06
C ASP A 72 1.28 32.98 8.12
N PRO A 73 -0.04 33.23 7.99
CA PRO A 73 -0.56 34.30 7.16
C PRO A 73 -0.08 35.70 7.59
N ALA A 74 0.18 35.90 8.89
CA ALA A 74 0.64 37.16 9.43
C ALA A 74 2.11 37.43 9.05
N LEU A 75 2.96 36.41 9.12
CA LEU A 75 4.37 36.51 8.68
C LEU A 75 4.45 36.74 7.16
N GLY A 76 3.64 36.03 6.38
CA GLY A 76 3.57 36.24 4.93
C GLY A 76 3.15 37.66 4.55
N ALA A 77 2.15 38.22 5.24
CA ALA A 77 1.70 39.60 5.00
C ALA A 77 2.76 40.64 5.39
N ALA A 78 3.46 40.43 6.51
CA ALA A 78 4.56 41.28 6.95
C ALA A 78 5.71 41.29 5.93
N PHE A 79 6.09 40.12 5.41
CA PHE A 79 7.13 39.99 4.39
C PHE A 79 6.76 40.73 3.09
N GLU A 80 5.53 40.61 2.60
CA GLU A 80 5.12 41.38 1.42
C GLU A 80 5.17 42.89 1.66
N ALA A 81 4.78 43.34 2.85
CA ALA A 81 4.84 44.75 3.22
C ALA A 81 6.29 45.26 3.26
N ASP A 82 7.23 44.45 3.74
CA ASP A 82 8.65 44.76 3.76
C ASP A 82 9.25 44.80 2.34
N VAL A 83 8.89 43.85 1.47
CA VAL A 83 9.29 43.86 0.06
C VAL A 83 8.76 45.10 -0.66
N ARG A 84 7.50 45.49 -0.43
CA ARG A 84 6.94 46.75 -0.97
C ARG A 84 7.73 47.96 -0.46
N ARG A 85 8.01 48.03 0.84
CA ARG A 85 8.78 49.12 1.46
C ARG A 85 10.20 49.23 0.92
N ILE A 86 10.84 48.11 0.57
CA ILE A 86 12.15 48.06 -0.07
C ILE A 86 12.07 48.56 -1.52
N LEU A 87 11.05 48.15 -2.27
CA LEU A 87 10.86 48.54 -3.67
C LEU A 87 10.46 50.02 -3.84
N ASP A 88 9.92 50.66 -2.79
CA ASP A 88 9.56 52.09 -2.78
C ASP A 88 10.76 53.01 -2.49
N ARG A 89 11.94 52.46 -2.18
CA ARG A 89 13.14 53.27 -1.90
C ARG A 89 13.83 53.75 -3.16
N SER A 90 14.53 54.87 -3.06
CA SER A 90 15.24 55.51 -4.17
C SER A 90 16.26 54.61 -4.86
N PHE A 91 16.94 53.69 -4.14
CA PHE A 91 17.88 52.74 -4.74
C PHE A 91 17.18 51.73 -5.66
N ALA A 92 15.88 51.46 -5.49
CA ALA A 92 15.15 50.50 -6.31
C ALA A 92 14.98 51.00 -7.74
N SER A 93 15.18 52.30 -7.99
CA SER A 93 15.28 52.91 -9.32
C SER A 93 16.43 52.34 -10.16
N ALA A 94 17.50 51.84 -9.52
CA ALA A 94 18.66 51.24 -10.16
C ALA A 94 18.47 49.76 -10.56
N LEU A 95 17.37 49.12 -10.12
CA LEU A 95 17.03 47.75 -10.52
C LEU A 95 16.38 47.73 -11.91
N SER A 96 16.67 46.69 -12.68
CA SER A 96 15.99 46.40 -13.94
C SER A 96 14.52 46.02 -13.71
N SER A 97 13.72 46.15 -14.77
CA SER A 97 12.31 45.74 -14.78
C SER A 97 12.13 44.25 -14.43
N ALA A 98 13.09 43.40 -14.80
CA ALA A 98 13.09 41.98 -14.51
C ALA A 98 13.36 41.70 -13.02
N GLU A 99 14.36 42.36 -12.43
CA GLU A 99 14.71 42.21 -11.00
C GLU A 99 13.56 42.67 -10.08
N ARG A 100 12.88 43.78 -10.42
CA ARG A 100 11.70 44.25 -9.66
C ARG A 100 10.52 43.29 -9.75
N ARG A 101 10.32 42.66 -10.92
CA ARG A 101 9.26 41.67 -11.13
C ARG A 101 9.55 40.40 -10.34
N SER A 102 10.80 39.94 -10.37
CA SER A 102 11.26 38.78 -9.61
C SER A 102 11.03 38.97 -8.10
N LEU A 103 11.40 40.12 -7.53
CA LEU A 103 11.14 40.46 -6.13
C LEU A 103 9.65 40.48 -5.77
N ARG A 104 8.79 41.00 -6.65
CA ARG A 104 7.33 41.03 -6.43
C ARG A 104 6.70 39.64 -6.52
N SER A 105 7.14 38.81 -7.46
CA SER A 105 6.62 37.45 -7.61
C SER A 105 7.26 36.44 -6.67
N PHE A 106 8.34 36.83 -5.96
CA PHE A 106 9.16 35.93 -5.16
C PHE A 106 8.34 35.11 -4.16
N LEU A 107 7.49 35.77 -3.36
CA LEU A 107 6.65 35.08 -2.37
C LEU A 107 5.62 34.14 -3.04
N THR A 108 5.04 34.54 -4.17
CA THR A 108 4.07 33.71 -4.91
C THR A 108 4.74 32.49 -5.55
N THR A 109 5.91 32.67 -6.16
CA THR A 109 6.72 31.58 -6.72
C THR A 109 7.18 30.61 -5.63
N LEU A 110 7.57 31.15 -4.47
CA LEU A 110 7.91 30.35 -3.29
C LEU A 110 6.71 29.57 -2.74
N LYS A 111 5.55 30.21 -2.58
CA LYS A 111 4.30 29.54 -2.13
C LYS A 111 3.89 28.41 -3.07
N GLY A 112 3.97 28.60 -4.39
CA GLY A 112 3.64 27.57 -5.37
C GLY A 112 4.56 26.35 -5.30
N ARG A 113 5.87 26.56 -5.07
CA ARG A 113 6.86 25.48 -4.92
C ARG A 113 6.81 24.81 -3.55
N SER A 114 6.31 25.50 -2.51
CA SER A 114 6.13 24.95 -1.16
C SER A 114 5.04 23.88 -1.09
N ALA A 115 4.01 23.97 -1.93
CA ALA A 115 2.92 22.97 -1.96
C ALA A 115 3.46 21.58 -2.36
N GLU A 116 4.32 21.52 -3.38
CA GLU A 116 4.95 20.27 -3.84
C GLU A 116 5.78 19.59 -2.73
N ILE A 117 6.44 20.36 -1.86
CA ILE A 117 7.28 19.80 -0.78
C ILE A 117 6.42 19.36 0.41
N HIS A 118 5.35 20.11 0.72
CA HIS A 118 4.41 19.71 1.76
C HIS A 118 3.71 18.38 1.42
N ASP A 119 3.44 18.17 0.13
CA ASP A 119 2.95 16.89 -0.39
C ASP A 119 3.97 15.77 -0.20
N VAL A 120 5.26 16.01 -0.44
CA VAL A 120 6.33 15.02 -0.22
C VAL A 120 6.48 14.66 1.26
N ILE A 121 6.44 15.64 2.17
CA ILE A 121 6.51 15.40 3.62
C ILE A 121 5.26 14.62 4.09
N THR A 122 4.09 14.99 3.58
CA THR A 122 2.84 14.29 3.90
C THR A 122 2.87 12.85 3.37
N LEU A 123 3.39 12.65 2.17
CA LEU A 123 3.58 11.32 1.57
C LEU A 123 4.58 10.49 2.40
N PHE A 124 5.68 11.10 2.86
CA PHE A 124 6.67 10.47 3.72
C PHE A 124 6.08 10.07 5.07
N ALA A 125 5.37 10.97 5.76
CA ALA A 125 4.71 10.68 7.03
C ALA A 125 3.65 9.57 6.89
N ARG A 126 2.91 9.56 5.78
CA ARG A 126 1.96 8.49 5.45
C ARG A 126 2.68 7.18 5.14
N ALA A 127 3.82 7.22 4.45
CA ALA A 127 4.62 6.02 4.15
C ALA A 127 5.22 5.43 5.43
N LEU A 128 5.73 6.27 6.34
CA LEU A 128 6.25 5.86 7.64
C LEU A 128 5.12 5.28 8.53
N ARG A 129 3.96 5.95 8.56
CA ARG A 129 2.79 5.45 9.29
C ARG A 129 2.31 4.11 8.74
N ARG A 130 2.19 4.00 7.42
CA ARG A 130 1.83 2.73 6.76
C ARG A 130 2.86 1.66 7.07
N TYR A 131 4.14 2.00 7.10
CA TYR A 131 5.22 1.07 7.43
C TYR A 131 5.23 0.61 8.90
N VAL A 132 4.87 1.49 9.85
CA VAL A 132 4.66 1.10 11.25
C VAL A 132 3.41 0.23 11.40
N GLN A 133 2.41 0.45 10.56
CA GLN A 133 1.13 -0.26 10.62
C GLN A 133 1.11 -1.56 9.81
N SER A 134 1.89 -1.67 8.73
CA SER A 134 1.87 -2.82 7.85
C SER A 134 2.89 -3.85 8.29
N GLN A 135 2.44 -5.09 8.45
CA GLN A 135 3.32 -6.24 8.67
C GLN A 135 4.08 -6.64 7.40
N ASP A 136 4.04 -5.84 6.33
CA ASP A 136 4.67 -6.15 5.02
C ASP A 136 6.17 -6.42 5.15
N TYR A 137 6.85 -5.78 6.11
CA TYR A 137 8.26 -6.04 6.38
C TYR A 137 8.51 -7.47 6.88
N GLN A 138 7.55 -8.09 7.56
CA GLN A 138 7.66 -9.50 7.97
C GLN A 138 7.60 -10.40 6.75
N GLN A 139 6.77 -10.06 5.77
CA GLN A 139 6.63 -10.83 4.52
C GLN A 139 7.90 -10.73 3.68
N ASP A 140 8.49 -9.54 3.57
CA ASP A 140 9.80 -9.33 2.93
C ASP A 140 10.94 -10.06 3.66
N ARG A 141 10.91 -10.09 5.00
CA ARG A 141 11.88 -10.86 5.81
C ARG A 141 11.74 -12.36 5.59
N VAL A 142 10.52 -12.89 5.57
CA VAL A 142 10.25 -14.30 5.29
C VAL A 142 10.75 -14.65 3.88
N MET A 143 10.39 -13.85 2.88
CA MET A 143 10.84 -14.04 1.49
C MET A 143 12.38 -14.08 1.41
N ARG A 144 13.08 -13.12 2.02
CA ARG A 144 14.54 -13.11 2.03
C ARG A 144 15.15 -14.28 2.80
N SER A 145 14.56 -14.65 3.94
CA SER A 145 15.01 -15.81 4.71
C SER A 145 14.91 -17.08 3.88
N LEU A 146 13.79 -17.26 3.16
CA LEU A 146 13.58 -18.38 2.24
C LEU A 146 14.59 -18.34 1.09
N LEU A 147 14.84 -17.18 0.47
CA LEU A 147 15.85 -17.03 -0.58
C LEU A 147 17.26 -17.38 -0.08
N ARG A 148 17.65 -16.91 1.10
CA ARG A 148 18.97 -17.18 1.68
C ARG A 148 19.13 -18.66 2.02
N THR A 149 18.07 -19.28 2.53
CA THR A 149 18.02 -20.72 2.81
C THR A 149 18.12 -21.52 1.51
N ALA A 150 17.40 -21.13 0.47
CA ALA A 150 17.47 -21.76 -0.85
C ALA A 150 18.88 -21.61 -1.48
N GLN A 151 19.50 -20.43 -1.38
CA GLN A 151 20.88 -20.22 -1.83
C GLN A 151 21.88 -21.11 -1.08
N HIS A 152 21.74 -21.23 0.25
CA HIS A 152 22.62 -22.07 1.05
C HIS A 152 22.44 -23.55 0.73
N ALA A 153 21.21 -24.00 0.54
CA ALA A 153 20.89 -25.34 0.04
C ALA A 153 21.49 -25.57 -1.36
N GLY A 154 21.42 -24.56 -2.24
CA GLY A 154 22.03 -24.58 -3.57
C GLY A 154 23.55 -24.76 -3.53
N ILE A 155 24.26 -24.03 -2.66
CA ILE A 155 25.71 -24.18 -2.45
C ILE A 155 26.04 -25.60 -1.98
N THR A 156 25.24 -26.16 -1.07
CA THR A 156 25.44 -27.51 -0.54
C THR A 156 25.19 -28.59 -1.59
N ALA A 157 24.23 -28.36 -2.49
CA ALA A 157 23.87 -29.28 -3.58
C ALA A 157 24.83 -29.18 -4.79
N ALA A 158 25.47 -28.03 -5.01
CA ALA A 158 26.34 -27.76 -6.16
C ALA A 158 27.44 -28.81 -6.45
N PRO A 159 28.10 -29.45 -5.45
CA PRO A 159 29.08 -30.50 -5.71
C PRO A 159 28.47 -31.80 -6.26
N HIS A 160 27.18 -32.04 -5.99
CA HIS A 160 26.51 -33.32 -6.22
C HIS A 160 25.50 -33.26 -7.38
N THR A 161 25.19 -32.06 -7.87
CA THR A 161 24.16 -31.84 -8.89
C THR A 161 24.67 -30.87 -9.94
N ARG A 162 24.52 -31.23 -11.22
CA ARG A 162 24.98 -30.37 -12.32
C ARG A 162 24.02 -29.20 -12.49
N PRO A 163 24.48 -27.99 -12.84
CA PRO A 163 23.62 -26.80 -12.96
C PRO A 163 22.45 -26.94 -13.95
N TRP A 164 22.59 -27.83 -14.94
CA TRP A 164 21.59 -28.12 -15.97
C TRP A 164 20.74 -29.37 -15.69
N SER A 165 20.87 -29.95 -14.49
CA SER A 165 20.00 -31.04 -14.06
C SER A 165 18.56 -30.52 -13.89
N SER A 166 17.59 -31.16 -14.54
CA SER A 166 16.18 -30.81 -14.36
C SER A 166 15.77 -31.02 -12.90
N VAL A 167 15.19 -29.99 -12.29
CA VAL A 167 14.71 -30.01 -10.90
C VAL A 167 13.31 -30.63 -10.81
N GLY A 168 12.64 -30.88 -11.95
CA GLY A 168 11.26 -31.40 -11.99
C GLY A 168 10.20 -30.42 -11.48
N LEU A 169 10.58 -29.18 -11.18
CA LEU A 169 9.67 -28.10 -10.81
C LEU A 169 9.24 -27.32 -12.06
N SER A 170 7.94 -27.15 -12.26
CA SER A 170 7.38 -26.17 -13.18
C SER A 170 6.93 -24.96 -12.37
N LEU A 171 7.55 -23.80 -12.59
CA LEU A 171 7.13 -22.54 -11.99
C LEU A 171 6.32 -21.76 -13.03
N ASP A 172 5.05 -21.52 -12.73
CA ASP A 172 4.23 -20.60 -13.51
C ASP A 172 4.65 -19.17 -13.15
N LEU A 173 5.65 -18.66 -13.87
CA LEU A 173 6.11 -17.30 -13.70
C LEU A 173 5.02 -16.33 -14.18
N SER A 174 4.77 -15.29 -13.39
CA SER A 174 3.98 -14.14 -13.84
C SER A 174 4.74 -13.45 -14.97
N ALA A 175 4.48 -13.84 -16.21
CA ALA A 175 5.05 -13.18 -17.38
C ALA A 175 4.35 -11.85 -17.60
N VAL A 176 5.12 -10.79 -17.82
CA VAL A 176 4.58 -9.57 -18.43
C VAL A 176 4.34 -9.88 -19.89
N SER A 177 3.08 -9.92 -20.33
CA SER A 177 2.76 -10.03 -21.75
C SER A 177 3.27 -8.78 -22.47
N MET A 178 4.32 -8.91 -23.27
CA MET A 178 4.75 -7.84 -24.16
C MET A 178 3.77 -7.75 -25.32
N THR A 179 2.83 -6.81 -25.24
CA THR A 179 1.88 -6.53 -26.32
C THR A 179 2.32 -5.28 -27.09
N SER A 180 2.14 -5.29 -28.41
CA SER A 180 2.49 -4.16 -29.28
C SER A 180 1.51 -2.99 -29.09
N VAL A 181 1.91 -1.76 -29.35
CA VAL A 181 0.97 -0.62 -29.40
C VAL A 181 -0.16 -0.87 -30.41
N GLY A 182 0.08 -1.67 -31.46
CA GLY A 182 -0.96 -2.09 -32.41
C GLY A 182 -1.93 -3.16 -31.91
N SER A 183 -1.73 -3.69 -30.70
CA SER A 183 -2.66 -4.60 -30.03
C SER A 183 -3.59 -3.89 -29.04
N ILE A 184 -3.45 -2.56 -28.93
CA ILE A 184 -4.39 -1.73 -28.20
C ILE A 184 -5.67 -1.69 -29.03
N ASP A 185 -6.65 -2.48 -28.59
CA ASP A 185 -8.00 -2.32 -29.09
C ASP A 185 -8.59 -1.06 -28.45
N LEU A 186 -9.10 -0.15 -29.28
CA LEU A 186 -9.73 1.06 -28.76
C LEU A 186 -11.07 0.65 -28.20
N HIS A 187 -11.29 0.97 -26.92
CA HIS A 187 -12.57 0.73 -26.26
C HIS A 187 -13.71 1.30 -27.11
N ASP A 188 -14.50 0.44 -27.74
CA ASP A 188 -15.74 0.80 -28.41
C ASP A 188 -16.86 0.83 -27.37
N PRO A 189 -17.40 2.01 -27.00
CA PRO A 189 -18.50 2.10 -26.06
C PRO A 189 -19.78 1.40 -26.56
N ALA A 190 -19.89 1.11 -27.86
CA ALA A 190 -21.00 0.38 -28.45
C ALA A 190 -20.92 -1.15 -28.25
N GLU A 191 -19.74 -1.71 -27.91
CA GLU A 191 -19.62 -3.14 -27.53
C GLU A 191 -20.23 -3.43 -26.15
N LEU A 192 -20.42 -2.39 -25.34
CA LEU A 192 -21.12 -2.41 -24.06
C LEU A 192 -22.57 -1.92 -24.17
N ASP A 193 -23.16 -1.97 -25.37
CA ASP A 193 -24.60 -1.75 -25.51
C ASP A 193 -25.33 -2.94 -24.86
N ALA A 194 -25.65 -2.77 -23.58
CA ALA A 194 -26.52 -3.66 -22.82
C ALA A 194 -27.89 -3.64 -23.53
N THR A 195 -28.06 -4.54 -24.49
CA THR A 195 -29.30 -4.75 -25.25
C THR A 195 -30.45 -5.29 -24.39
N ALA A 196 -30.21 -5.48 -23.09
CA ALA A 196 -31.26 -5.76 -22.12
C ALA A 196 -31.93 -4.45 -21.71
N GLU A 197 -33.24 -4.32 -22.00
CA GLU A 197 -34.07 -3.25 -21.44
C GLU A 197 -33.88 -3.17 -19.93
N ILE A 198 -33.41 -2.02 -19.45
CA ILE A 198 -33.37 -1.69 -18.02
C ILE A 198 -34.82 -1.65 -17.56
N HIS A 199 -35.26 -2.74 -16.93
CA HIS A 199 -36.54 -2.79 -16.27
C HIS A 199 -36.45 -1.97 -14.98
N GLU A 200 -37.04 -0.78 -14.98
CA GLU A 200 -37.31 -0.05 -13.74
C GLU A 200 -38.24 -0.90 -12.87
N ASN A 201 -37.67 -1.55 -11.85
CA ASN A 201 -38.46 -2.19 -10.81
C ASN A 201 -38.98 -1.10 -9.87
N PRO A 202 -40.29 -0.82 -9.82
CA PRO A 202 -40.83 0.11 -8.84
C PRO A 202 -40.48 -0.40 -7.45
N ALA A 203 -39.99 0.49 -6.58
CA ALA A 203 -39.62 0.15 -5.21
C ALA A 203 -40.83 -0.44 -4.46
N ALA A 204 -40.90 -1.77 -4.41
CA ALA A 204 -41.79 -2.48 -3.52
C ALA A 204 -41.18 -2.51 -2.11
N VAL A 205 -42.02 -2.51 -1.08
CA VAL A 205 -41.58 -2.75 0.30
C VAL A 205 -40.91 -4.13 0.32
N ALA A 206 -39.60 -4.14 0.45
CA ALA A 206 -38.80 -5.34 0.29
C ALA A 206 -39.09 -6.32 1.44
N ASP A 207 -39.45 -7.56 1.07
CA ASP A 207 -39.58 -8.66 2.01
C ASP A 207 -38.21 -8.92 2.68
N LEU A 208 -38.19 -9.01 4.02
CA LEU A 208 -36.99 -9.32 4.79
C LEU A 208 -36.31 -10.63 4.34
N ALA A 209 -37.08 -11.60 3.82
CA ALA A 209 -36.51 -12.81 3.24
C ALA A 209 -35.76 -12.52 1.92
N HIS A 210 -36.28 -11.61 1.10
CA HIS A 210 -35.68 -11.21 -0.17
C HIS A 210 -34.46 -10.29 0.04
N LEU A 211 -34.53 -9.37 1.00
CA LEU A 211 -33.36 -8.57 1.42
C LEU A 211 -32.26 -9.43 2.04
N ARG A 212 -32.61 -10.46 2.81
CA ARG A 212 -31.63 -11.44 3.32
C ARG A 212 -31.00 -12.26 2.21
N ALA A 213 -31.76 -12.65 1.18
CA ALA A 213 -31.22 -13.34 0.01
C ALA A 213 -30.24 -12.44 -0.77
N LEU A 214 -30.55 -11.15 -0.93
CA LEU A 214 -29.67 -10.19 -1.59
C LEU A 214 -28.42 -9.85 -0.74
N ALA A 215 -28.57 -9.75 0.59
CA ALA A 215 -27.44 -9.58 1.51
C ALA A 215 -26.52 -10.81 1.51
N ARG A 216 -27.08 -12.02 1.41
CA ARG A 216 -26.32 -13.28 1.26
C ARG A 216 -25.45 -13.35 0.00
N GLU A 217 -25.74 -12.57 -1.04
CA GLU A 217 -24.89 -12.49 -2.23
C GLU A 217 -23.71 -11.52 -2.05
N THR A 218 -23.74 -10.65 -1.02
CA THR A 218 -22.76 -9.56 -0.85
C THR A 218 -21.94 -9.64 0.44
N GLU A 219 -22.40 -10.35 1.47
CA GLU A 219 -21.76 -10.46 2.79
C GLU A 219 -21.62 -11.93 3.21
N ILE A 220 -20.49 -12.32 3.80
CA ILE A 220 -20.24 -13.69 4.28
C ILE A 220 -21.07 -13.94 5.55
N ASP A 221 -21.93 -14.97 5.55
CA ASP A 221 -22.80 -15.34 6.67
C ASP A 221 -22.03 -16.22 7.68
N PHE A 222 -21.23 -15.58 8.53
CA PHE A 222 -20.41 -16.29 9.53
C PHE A 222 -21.24 -17.07 10.55
N ASP A 223 -22.44 -16.60 10.89
CA ASP A 223 -23.34 -17.30 11.82
C ASP A 223 -23.73 -18.69 11.29
N GLU A 224 -24.00 -18.81 9.99
CA GLU A 224 -24.23 -20.10 9.33
C GLU A 224 -22.99 -20.99 9.35
N LEU A 225 -21.82 -20.44 9.01
CA LEU A 225 -20.57 -21.21 8.97
C LEU A 225 -20.18 -21.73 10.35
N ILE A 226 -20.31 -20.91 11.40
CA ILE A 226 -20.05 -21.28 12.79
C ILE A 226 -20.98 -22.41 13.23
N ARG A 227 -22.29 -22.31 12.92
CA ARG A 227 -23.25 -23.39 13.23
C ARG A 227 -22.87 -24.70 12.54
N ASN A 228 -22.63 -24.66 11.22
CA ASN A 228 -22.28 -25.85 10.44
C ASN A 228 -21.00 -26.52 10.95
N THR A 229 -19.97 -25.73 11.29
CA THR A 229 -18.73 -26.25 11.85
C THR A 229 -18.95 -26.84 13.25
N ASN A 230 -19.70 -26.18 14.12
CA ASN A 230 -20.00 -26.67 15.47
C ASN A 230 -20.85 -27.94 15.46
N ASP A 231 -21.80 -28.08 14.52
CA ASP A 231 -22.59 -29.29 14.34
C ASP A 231 -21.69 -30.49 14.00
N LEU A 232 -20.71 -30.30 13.11
CA LEU A 232 -19.76 -31.35 12.74
C LEU A 232 -18.77 -31.65 13.88
N LEU A 233 -18.29 -30.63 14.59
CA LEU A 233 -17.43 -30.78 15.75
C LEU A 233 -18.12 -31.53 16.90
N ALA A 234 -19.41 -31.28 17.14
CA ALA A 234 -20.17 -32.00 18.15
C ALA A 234 -20.24 -33.50 17.85
N ALA A 235 -20.24 -33.88 16.57
CA ALA A 235 -20.29 -35.28 16.14
C ALA A 235 -18.90 -35.96 16.11
N ARG A 236 -17.84 -35.25 15.76
CA ARG A 236 -16.51 -35.85 15.47
C ARG A 236 -15.36 -35.39 16.37
N GLY A 237 -15.55 -34.37 17.20
CA GLY A 237 -14.52 -33.80 18.08
C GLY A 237 -13.45 -32.97 17.35
N SER A 238 -13.15 -33.28 16.08
CA SER A 238 -12.34 -32.46 15.18
C SER A 238 -12.81 -32.65 13.75
N CYS A 239 -12.69 -31.60 12.92
CA CYS A 239 -13.00 -31.69 11.49
C CYS A 239 -12.18 -30.71 10.66
N THR A 240 -11.95 -31.00 9.39
CA THR A 240 -11.31 -30.06 8.45
C THR A 240 -12.32 -29.23 7.66
N VAL A 241 -11.87 -28.15 7.02
CA VAL A 241 -12.73 -27.33 6.14
C VAL A 241 -13.29 -28.16 4.98
N ALA A 242 -12.51 -29.08 4.40
CA ALA A 242 -13.03 -29.99 3.37
C ALA A 242 -14.16 -30.89 3.91
N GLU A 243 -14.03 -31.39 5.13
CA GLU A 243 -15.06 -32.23 5.77
C GLU A 243 -16.33 -31.42 6.07
N VAL A 244 -16.19 -30.17 6.51
CA VAL A 244 -17.33 -29.26 6.70
C VAL A 244 -18.05 -29.04 5.37
N LEU A 245 -17.32 -28.74 4.29
CA LEU A 245 -17.91 -28.53 2.95
C LEU A 245 -18.53 -29.80 2.35
N HIS A 246 -18.07 -30.97 2.76
CA HIS A 246 -18.63 -32.24 2.31
C HIS A 246 -19.98 -32.54 2.96
N VAL A 247 -20.14 -32.21 4.25
CA VAL A 247 -21.38 -32.44 5.00
C VAL A 247 -22.36 -31.28 4.82
N HIS A 248 -21.85 -30.05 4.80
CA HIS A 248 -22.60 -28.81 4.63
C HIS A 248 -22.07 -28.07 3.38
N PRO A 249 -22.69 -28.28 2.20
CA PRO A 249 -22.26 -27.65 0.96
C PRO A 249 -22.24 -26.12 1.04
N ALA A 250 -21.32 -25.50 0.31
CA ALA A 250 -21.10 -24.05 0.29
C ALA A 250 -22.33 -23.29 -0.26
N THR A 251 -23.15 -22.75 0.62
CA THR A 251 -24.42 -22.05 0.28
C THR A 251 -24.21 -20.68 -0.38
N GLN A 252 -23.07 -20.03 -0.14
CA GLN A 252 -22.67 -18.75 -0.75
C GLN A 252 -21.51 -18.93 -1.75
N GLY A 253 -21.35 -20.15 -2.28
CA GLY A 253 -20.26 -20.50 -3.18
C GLY A 253 -18.89 -20.22 -2.58
N VAL A 254 -18.09 -19.36 -3.22
CA VAL A 254 -16.74 -19.02 -2.75
C VAL A 254 -16.76 -18.25 -1.43
N GLY A 255 -17.83 -17.50 -1.13
CA GLY A 255 -17.96 -16.76 0.13
C GLY A 255 -17.94 -17.68 1.35
N SER A 256 -18.62 -18.83 1.27
CA SER A 256 -18.60 -19.86 2.32
C SER A 256 -17.22 -20.50 2.48
N VAL A 257 -16.51 -20.74 1.38
CA VAL A 257 -15.15 -21.31 1.42
C VAL A 257 -14.17 -20.35 2.09
N VAL A 258 -14.19 -19.08 1.69
CA VAL A 258 -13.35 -18.03 2.27
C VAL A 258 -13.69 -17.80 3.76
N GLY A 259 -14.97 -17.78 4.10
CA GLY A 259 -15.42 -17.64 5.49
C GLY A 259 -14.96 -18.80 6.39
N LEU A 260 -15.03 -20.05 5.91
CA LEU A 260 -14.55 -21.21 6.67
C LEU A 260 -13.03 -21.20 6.86
N LEU A 261 -12.28 -20.82 5.83
CA LEU A 261 -10.82 -20.67 5.93
C LEU A 261 -10.44 -19.55 6.91
N ALA A 262 -11.15 -18.42 6.88
CA ALA A 262 -10.94 -17.33 7.84
C ALA A 262 -11.22 -17.78 9.29
N LEU A 263 -12.36 -18.46 9.52
CA LEU A 263 -12.69 -19.03 10.83
C LEU A 263 -11.61 -20.02 11.31
N ALA A 264 -11.12 -20.88 10.42
CA ALA A 264 -10.10 -21.84 10.78
C ALA A 264 -8.72 -21.22 11.00
N ALA A 265 -8.39 -20.13 10.31
CA ALA A 265 -7.16 -19.38 10.54
C ALA A 265 -7.15 -18.69 11.92
N GLU A 266 -8.32 -18.25 12.40
CA GLU A 266 -8.45 -17.61 13.71
C GLU A 266 -8.57 -18.61 14.87
N GLN A 267 -9.32 -19.70 14.69
CA GLN A 267 -9.76 -20.58 15.79
C GLN A 267 -9.40 -22.06 15.59
N GLY A 268 -8.78 -22.41 14.46
CA GLY A 268 -8.32 -23.74 14.14
C GLY A 268 -6.80 -23.88 14.18
N THR A 269 -6.32 -25.02 13.67
CA THR A 269 -4.91 -25.31 13.42
C THR A 269 -4.71 -25.61 11.94
N VAL A 270 -3.59 -25.13 11.40
CA VAL A 270 -3.19 -25.44 10.01
C VAL A 270 -2.21 -26.61 10.06
N ASP A 271 -2.58 -27.71 9.41
CA ASP A 271 -1.73 -28.88 9.24
C ASP A 271 -0.88 -28.72 7.96
N ASP A 272 0.30 -29.36 7.91
CA ASP A 272 1.18 -29.33 6.72
C ASP A 272 0.65 -30.21 5.55
N GLU A 273 -0.44 -30.95 5.77
CA GLU A 273 -1.08 -31.77 4.74
C GLU A 273 -1.95 -30.91 3.81
N LEU A 274 -2.03 -31.27 2.52
CA LEU A 274 -2.88 -30.57 1.57
C LEU A 274 -4.28 -31.20 1.53
N GLU A 275 -5.32 -30.37 1.52
CA GLU A 275 -6.71 -30.80 1.30
C GLU A 275 -7.30 -30.13 0.05
N VAL A 276 -8.21 -30.86 -0.62
CA VAL A 276 -8.93 -30.37 -1.80
C VAL A 276 -10.33 -29.92 -1.38
N LEU A 277 -10.59 -28.63 -1.50
CA LEU A 277 -11.91 -28.05 -1.29
C LEU A 277 -12.68 -28.10 -2.61
N SER A 278 -13.93 -28.54 -2.55
CA SER A 278 -14.84 -28.56 -3.70
C SER A 278 -16.13 -27.84 -3.34
N TRP A 279 -16.57 -26.91 -4.18
CA TRP A 279 -17.82 -26.19 -4.00
C TRP A 279 -18.50 -25.92 -5.34
N ARG A 280 -19.76 -25.50 -5.31
CA ARG A 280 -20.45 -24.97 -6.49
C ARG A 280 -20.47 -23.45 -6.40
N GLY A 281 -20.10 -22.77 -7.49
CA GLY A 281 -20.27 -21.33 -7.57
C GLY A 281 -21.76 -20.95 -7.57
N THR A 282 -22.06 -19.68 -7.37
CA THR A 282 -23.42 -19.12 -7.53
C THR A 282 -23.95 -19.24 -8.96
N ASP A 283 -23.06 -19.51 -9.91
CA ASP A 283 -23.32 -19.87 -11.31
C ASP A 283 -23.60 -21.37 -11.51
N GLU A 284 -23.73 -22.16 -10.44
CA GLU A 284 -23.89 -23.63 -10.43
C GLU A 284 -22.70 -24.42 -11.04
N ILE A 285 -21.58 -23.76 -11.31
CA ILE A 285 -20.39 -24.41 -11.86
C ILE A 285 -19.57 -25.03 -10.72
N PRO A 286 -19.21 -26.32 -10.78
CA PRO A 286 -18.34 -26.93 -9.78
C PRO A 286 -16.92 -26.37 -9.89
N ARG A 287 -16.34 -26.02 -8.75
CA ARG A 287 -14.99 -25.45 -8.61
C ARG A 287 -14.22 -26.18 -7.52
N THR A 288 -12.90 -26.20 -7.65
CA THR A 288 -12.01 -26.83 -6.67
C THR A 288 -10.83 -25.92 -6.35
N ALA A 289 -10.30 -26.05 -5.13
CA ALA A 289 -9.09 -25.38 -4.67
C ALA A 289 -8.26 -26.34 -3.81
N VAL A 290 -6.94 -26.23 -3.88
CA VAL A 290 -6.02 -26.98 -3.03
C VAL A 290 -5.43 -26.03 -1.99
N VAL A 291 -5.59 -26.36 -0.72
CA VAL A 291 -5.12 -25.55 0.42
C VAL A 291 -4.42 -26.44 1.43
N ALA A 292 -3.64 -25.86 2.34
CA ALA A 292 -3.21 -26.57 3.55
C ALA A 292 -4.43 -26.95 4.38
N ALA A 293 -4.40 -28.10 5.05
CA ALA A 293 -5.54 -28.62 5.77
C ALA A 293 -5.82 -27.77 7.01
N HIS A 294 -7.01 -27.15 7.03
CA HIS A 294 -7.44 -26.29 8.12
C HIS A 294 -8.37 -27.07 9.03
N ARG A 295 -7.94 -27.34 10.26
CA ARG A 295 -8.64 -28.21 11.23
C ARG A 295 -9.21 -27.41 12.39
N PHE A 296 -10.46 -27.68 12.70
CA PHE A 296 -11.10 -27.24 13.92
C PHE A 296 -10.98 -28.33 15.00
N ILE A 297 -10.56 -27.95 16.21
CA ILE A 297 -10.31 -28.85 17.35
C ILE A 297 -11.17 -28.56 18.58
N GLY A 298 -12.01 -27.53 18.50
CA GLY A 298 -12.88 -27.07 19.58
C GLY A 298 -13.98 -26.16 19.04
N THR A 299 -14.99 -25.91 19.86
CA THR A 299 -16.16 -25.08 19.49
C THR A 299 -15.70 -23.71 18.99
N VAL A 300 -16.23 -23.33 17.83
CA VAL A 300 -15.92 -22.07 17.13
C VAL A 300 -16.97 -21.02 17.51
N SER A 301 -16.55 -19.77 17.72
CA SER A 301 -17.41 -18.65 18.13
C SER A 301 -17.42 -17.49 17.15
#